data_AF-A0A2V9T8Z5-F1
#
_entry.id   AF-A0A2V9T8Z5-F1
#
_cell.length_a   1.000
_cell.length_b   1.000
_cell.length_c   1.000
_cell.angle_alpha   90.00
_cell.angle_beta   90.00
_cell.angle_gamma   90.00
#
_symmetry.space_group_name_H-M   'P 1'
#
loop_
_entity.id
_entity.type
_entity.pdbx_description
1 polymer ?
#
loop_
_entity_poly.entity_id
_entity_poly.type
_entity_poly.pdbx_seq_one_letter_code
_entity_poly.pdbx_strand_id
1 'polypeptide(L)' 'MDRKSIGRFKKALEARHRELRLGLAQTRQEMLAAQHDSGKDEGDRANTSLARELQLGQKSRDRALLSAVDGALRRINQG' A
#
# COMPACT_ATOMS: atom_id res chain seq x y z
N MET A 1 6.22 -28.29 -3.05
CA MET A 1 6.80 -27.32 -4.00
C MET A 1 8.28 -27.61 -4.12
N ASP A 2 8.87 -27.45 -5.30
CA ASP A 2 10.32 -27.54 -5.47
C ASP A 2 11.03 -26.26 -4.95
N ARG A 3 12.28 -26.43 -4.52
CA ARG A 3 13.08 -25.35 -3.91
C ARG A 3 13.31 -24.17 -4.87
N LYS A 4 13.32 -24.43 -6.19
CA LYS A 4 13.50 -23.41 -7.22
C LYS A 4 12.23 -22.56 -7.34
N SER A 5 11.05 -23.16 -7.31
CA SER A 5 9.78 -22.44 -7.28
C SER A 5 9.62 -21.59 -6.03
N ILE A 6 9.94 -22.12 -4.84
CA ILE A 6 9.91 -21.34 -3.58
C ILE A 6 10.84 -20.12 -3.68
N GLY A 7 12.06 -20.31 -4.22
CA GLY A 7 12.99 -19.20 -4.45
C GLY A 7 12.47 -18.14 -5.41
N ARG A 8 11.77 -18.54 -6.48
CA ARG A 8 11.12 -17.61 -7.42
C ARG A 8 10.00 -16.82 -6.74
N PHE A 9 9.14 -17.50 -5.98
CA PHE A 9 8.05 -16.85 -5.24
C PHE A 9 8.59 -15.89 -4.18
N LYS A 10 9.64 -16.27 -3.45
CA LYS A 10 10.30 -15.39 -2.48
C LYS A 10 10.78 -14.09 -3.12
N LYS A 11 11.51 -14.17 -4.24
CA LYS A 11 11.99 -12.99 -4.97
C LYS A 11 10.85 -12.08 -5.42
N ALA A 12 9.78 -12.65 -5.96
CA ALA A 12 8.61 -11.89 -6.38
C ALA A 12 7.89 -11.21 -5.21
N LEU A 13 7.73 -11.91 -4.08
CA LEU A 13 7.13 -11.37 -2.87
C LEU A 13 8.00 -10.26 -2.26
N GLU A 14 9.33 -10.41 -2.24
CA GLU A 14 10.25 -9.38 -1.77
C GLU A 14 10.20 -8.12 -2.64
N ALA A 15 10.12 -8.27 -3.97
CA ALA A 15 9.93 -7.14 -4.87
C ALA A 15 8.61 -6.42 -4.58
N ARG A 16 7.51 -7.17 -4.48
CA ARG A 16 6.19 -6.61 -4.18
C ARG A 16 6.12 -5.94 -2.81
N HIS A 17 6.77 -6.50 -1.80
CA HIS A 17 6.87 -5.91 -0.47
C HIS A 17 7.57 -4.54 -0.51
N ARG A 18 8.67 -4.42 -1.26
CA ARG A 18 9.37 -3.13 -1.42
C ARG A 18 8.49 -2.09 -2.10
N GLU A 19 7.82 -2.46 -3.19
CA GLU A 19 6.90 -1.57 -3.91
C GLU A 19 5.78 -1.05 -3.01
N LEU A 20 5.11 -1.94 -2.27
CA LEU A 20 4.00 -1.58 -1.38
C LEU A 20 4.46 -0.64 -0.25
N ARG A 21 5.65 -0.85 0.31
CA ARG A 21 6.21 0.05 1.33
C ARG A 21 6.52 1.43 0.79
N LEU A 22 7.09 1.49 -0.42
CA LEU A 22 7.39 2.77 -1.08
C LEU A 22 6.11 3.54 -1.38
N GLY A 23 5.11 2.88 -1.95
CA GLY A 23 3.81 3.48 -2.23
C GLY A 23 3.12 4.00 -0.96
N LEU A 24 3.07 3.19 0.10
CA LEU A 24 2.48 3.62 1.37
C LEU A 24 3.22 4.80 2.03
N ALA A 25 4.55 4.86 1.89
CA ALA A 25 5.35 5.97 2.39
C ALA A 25 5.07 7.27 1.62
N GLN A 26 5.01 7.21 0.29
CA GLN A 26 4.65 8.34 -0.57
C GLN A 26 3.23 8.84 -0.26
N THR A 27 2.26 7.94 -0.18
CA THR A 27 0.88 8.29 0.18
C THR A 27 0.78 8.94 1.56
N ARG A 28 1.62 8.55 2.52
CA ARG A 28 1.65 9.18 3.84
C ARG A 28 2.19 10.61 3.76
N GLN A 29 3.21 10.86 2.94
CA GLN A 29 3.74 12.21 2.70
C GLN A 29 2.71 13.10 2.01
N GLU A 30 2.01 12.59 1.00
CA GLU A 30 0.92 13.31 0.31
C GLU A 30 -0.19 13.74 1.26
N MET A 31 -0.58 12.88 2.23
CA MET A 31 -1.59 13.26 3.22
C MET A 31 -1.11 14.37 4.17
N LEU A 32 0.16 14.34 4.58
CA LEU A 32 0.73 15.38 5.43
C LEU A 32 0.81 16.72 4.68
N ALA A 33 1.15 16.68 3.38
CA ALA A 33 1.13 17.86 2.52
C ALA A 33 -0.29 18.41 2.32
N ALA A 34 -1.26 17.53 2.05
CA ALA A 34 -2.67 17.92 1.85
C ALA A 34 -3.33 18.48 3.12
N GLN A 35 -2.87 18.09 4.32
CA GLN A 35 -3.35 18.67 5.58
C GLN A 35 -2.86 20.12 5.78
N HIS A 36 -1.64 20.44 5.34
CA HIS A 36 -1.07 21.79 5.45
C HIS A 36 -1.64 22.80 4.43
N ASP A 37 -2.25 22.34 3.33
CA ASP A 37 -2.77 23.17 2.24
C ASP A 37 -4.28 23.49 2.35
N SER A 38 -4.85 23.41 3.56
CA SER A 38 -6.30 23.40 3.78
C SER A 38 -6.97 24.79 3.78
N GLY A 39 -6.79 25.55 2.69
CA GLY A 39 -7.52 26.78 2.36
C GLY A 39 -8.61 26.58 1.30
N LYS A 40 -9.41 25.50 1.36
CA LYS A 40 -10.37 25.13 0.28
C LYS A 40 -11.83 25.50 0.58
N ASP A 41 -12.41 26.22 -0.39
CA ASP A 41 -13.81 26.63 -0.49
C ASP A 41 -14.77 25.41 -0.64
N GLU A 42 -16.05 25.59 -0.32
CA GLU A 42 -17.05 24.54 -0.13
C GLU A 42 -17.35 23.71 -1.39
N GLY A 43 -17.19 24.30 -2.60
CA GLY A 43 -17.34 23.60 -3.88
C GLY A 43 -16.30 22.50 -4.11
N ASP A 44 -15.05 22.71 -3.69
CA ASP A 44 -13.99 21.70 -3.78
C ASP A 44 -14.19 20.56 -2.77
N ARG A 45 -14.96 20.78 -1.70
CA ARG A 45 -15.22 19.76 -0.67
C ARG A 45 -16.13 18.64 -1.17
N ALA A 46 -17.07 18.95 -2.07
CA ALA A 46 -18.01 17.96 -2.60
C ALA A 46 -17.32 16.96 -3.55
N ASN A 47 -16.54 17.45 -4.53
CA ASN A 47 -15.83 16.58 -5.49
C ASN A 47 -14.67 15.80 -4.85
N THR A 48 -14.12 16.31 -3.73
CA THR A 48 -13.11 15.58 -2.96
C THR A 48 -13.68 14.42 -2.14
N SER A 49 -15.00 14.28 -1.95
CA SER A 49 -15.56 13.21 -1.10
C SER A 49 -15.42 11.81 -1.73
N LEU A 50 -15.90 11.62 -2.97
CA LEU A 50 -15.80 10.35 -3.71
C LEU A 50 -14.35 9.97 -4.00
N ALA A 51 -13.54 10.92 -4.45
CA ALA A 51 -12.11 10.68 -4.70
C ALA A 51 -11.38 10.24 -3.43
N ARG A 52 -11.71 10.87 -2.29
CA ARG A 52 -11.12 10.54 -0.99
C ARG A 52 -11.57 9.17 -0.50
N GLU A 53 -12.83 8.78 -0.71
CA GLU A 53 -13.31 7.43 -0.39
C GLU A 53 -12.60 6.35 -1.22
N LEU A 54 -12.49 6.54 -2.53
CA LEU A 54 -11.74 5.63 -3.41
C LEU A 54 -10.28 5.51 -2.98
N GLN A 55 -9.65 6.63 -2.65
CA GLN A 55 -8.29 6.65 -2.11
C GLN A 55 -8.17 5.90 -0.78
N LEU A 56 -9.13 6.06 0.14
CA LEU A 56 -9.16 5.32 1.40
C LEU A 56 -9.32 3.80 1.16
N GLY A 57 -10.19 3.41 0.22
CA GLY A 57 -10.37 2.03 -0.20
C GLY A 57 -9.08 1.42 -0.76
N GLN A 58 -8.39 2.15 -1.65
CA GLN A 58 -7.10 1.73 -2.21
C GLN A 58 -6.05 1.53 -1.11
N LYS A 59 -5.93 2.49 -0.18
CA LYS A 59 -4.99 2.41 0.95
C LYS A 59 -5.28 1.20 1.85
N SER A 60 -6.55 0.92 2.11
CA SER A 60 -6.96 -0.25 2.90
C SER A 60 -6.52 -1.55 2.23
N ARG A 61 -6.74 -1.67 0.91
CA ARG A 61 -6.27 -2.82 0.11
C ARG A 61 -4.76 -2.96 0.13
N ASP A 62 -4.01 -1.86 -0.02
CA ASP A 62 -2.55 -1.91 -0.05
C ASP A 62 -1.96 -2.36 1.29
N ARG A 63 -2.54 -1.92 2.42
CA ARG A 63 -2.15 -2.38 3.76
C ARG A 63 -2.46 -3.86 3.97
N ALA A 64 -3.65 -4.31 3.57
CA ALA A 64 -4.02 -5.72 3.65
C ALA A 64 -3.09 -6.59 2.80
N LEU A 65 -2.75 -6.15 1.59
CA LEU A 65 -1.83 -6.84 0.70
C LEU A 65 -0.42 -6.90 1.29
N LEU A 66 0.08 -5.80 1.87
CA LEU A 66 1.38 -5.78 2.54
C LEU A 66 1.44 -6.82 3.67
N SER A 67 0.40 -6.87 4.52
CA SER A 67 0.31 -7.86 5.60
C SER A 67 0.30 -9.31 5.09
N ALA A 68 -0.42 -9.57 4.00
CA ALA A 68 -0.45 -10.89 3.37
C ALA A 68 0.92 -11.29 2.78
N VAL A 69 1.62 -10.35 2.15
CA VAL A 69 2.98 -10.57 1.62
C VAL A 69 3.96 -10.84 2.75
N ASP A 70 3.90 -10.09 3.86
CA ASP A 70 4.72 -10.33 5.05
C ASP A 70 4.48 -11.72 5.63
N GLY A 71 3.21 -12.13 5.73
CA GLY A 71 2.84 -13.47 6.19
C GLY A 71 3.35 -14.57 5.25
N ALA A 72 3.31 -14.36 3.94
CA ALA A 72 3.87 -15.30 2.97
C ALA A 72 5.40 -15.41 3.08
N LEU A 73 6.11 -14.29 3.21
CA LEU A 73 7.56 -14.27 3.40
C LEU A 73 7.98 -14.94 4.71
N ARG A 74 7.25 -14.71 5.81
CA ARG A 74 7.50 -15.40 7.09
C ARG A 74 7.36 -16.91 6.96
N ARG A 75 6.29 -17.40 6.31
CA ARG A 75 6.08 -18.83 6.06
C ARG A 75 7.22 -19.44 5.25
N ILE A 76 7.64 -18.78 4.16
CA ILE A 76 8.77 -19.24 3.34
C ILE A 76 10.08 -19.32 4.15
N ASN A 77 10.30 -18.38 5.08
CA ASN A 77 11.51 -18.38 5.91
C ASN A 77 11.46 -19.42 7.04
N GLN A 78 10.27 -19.85 7.47
CA GLN A 78 10.08 -20.85 8.52
C GLN A 78 10.16 -22.30 8.01
N GLY A 79 10.02 -22.51 6.69
CA GLY A 79 10.14 -23.83 6.05
C GLY A 79 8.80 -24.40 5.65
#